data_AF-A0A820ZK66-F1
#
_entry.id   AF-A0A820ZK66-F1
#
_cell.length_a   1.000
_cell.length_b   1.000
_cell.length_c   1.000
_cell.angle_alpha   90.00
_cell.angle_beta   90.00
_cell.angle_gamma   90.00
#
_symmetry.space_group_name_H-M   'P 1'
#
loop_
_entity.id
_entity.type
_entity.pdbx_description
1 polymer ?
#
loop_
_entity_poly.entity_id
_entity_poly.type
_entity_poly.pdbx_seq_one_letter_code
_entity_poly.pdbx_strand_id
1 'polypeptide(L)'
;FSVHLYGDGQKSGNEPLAKLQLNCDATYNDLVHAMPNSIRNKYTNFSIARRPLNFDKDDTTVLSAVCRARHGKTKFVQLPLCITAHEKARYTHSGHILRDHLPNYSLRDIHHKFSSKCRSSSMKIRGQLADNQTFSFGGLSFTFPNNCANDNLSIDVDYIVSPDFDLFGLPTCICLFKTKYHNENTKLIDMPTVLFTGEPNALLYNWVQPSSYWFSYRTRQTRLLSIGEMHAFIRHIDVIPSLLSLPPDIFIPTATGKPFEIRSKPVPCYYLKIRGHNKKDFPHIAYHGTNIKAIESILMDGLVMPSTVVSIGLRICPPDNHIARGTSAFNVDDFSNAIFVTPSIHYCSDPVYAVTFTYEDECLIPVLECSVKNGSFKTYRSTVKDYVAHQDDDINAIEWRLTNPADVEIISVLFVHVITSKSEAARLRAEKLGVDPTSVK
;
A
#
# COMPACT_ATOMS: atom_id res chain seq x y z
N PHE A 1 17.75 -0.35 -7.54
CA PHE A 1 16.33 -0.01 -7.46
C PHE A 1 16.07 1.40 -7.96
N SER A 2 14.89 1.63 -8.54
CA SER A 2 14.47 2.91 -9.09
C SER A 2 13.90 3.83 -8.02
N VAL A 3 14.33 5.10 -8.00
CA VAL A 3 13.72 6.19 -7.22
C VAL A 3 13.18 7.24 -8.16
N HIS A 4 11.90 7.59 -8.02
CA HIS A 4 11.28 8.72 -8.68
C HIS A 4 11.21 9.88 -7.69
N LEU A 5 11.99 10.93 -7.95
CA LEU A 5 12.02 12.14 -7.14
C LEU A 5 10.99 13.13 -7.64
N TYR A 6 10.09 13.57 -6.77
CA TYR A 6 9.08 14.58 -7.04
C TYR A 6 9.42 15.88 -6.33
N GLY A 7 9.04 17.01 -6.91
CA GLY A 7 9.15 18.31 -6.25
C GLY A 7 8.02 18.53 -5.26
N ASP A 8 8.30 19.31 -4.22
CA ASP A 8 7.29 19.85 -3.32
C ASP A 8 6.86 21.25 -3.80
N GLY A 9 5.64 21.36 -4.35
CA GLY A 9 5.06 22.66 -4.71
C GLY A 9 3.88 22.56 -5.67
N GLN A 10 3.00 23.57 -5.66
CA GLN A 10 1.84 23.63 -6.56
C GLN A 10 2.24 23.67 -8.05
N LYS A 11 3.45 24.13 -8.37
CA LYS A 11 3.99 24.15 -9.74
C LYS A 11 4.64 22.83 -10.16
N SER A 12 4.92 21.93 -9.22
CA SER A 12 5.42 20.60 -9.57
C SER A 12 4.25 19.75 -10.04
N GLY A 13 4.27 19.37 -11.32
CA GLY A 13 3.25 18.52 -11.91
C GLY A 13 3.28 17.09 -11.33
N ASN A 14 2.67 16.17 -12.08
CA ASN A 14 2.64 14.75 -11.76
C ASN A 14 3.86 13.99 -12.30
N GLU A 15 4.80 14.68 -12.95
CA GLU A 15 6.03 14.10 -13.44
C GLU A 15 7.16 14.19 -12.41
N PRO A 16 8.00 13.16 -12.28
CA PRO A 16 9.17 13.21 -11.42
C PRO A 16 10.20 14.20 -11.97
N LEU A 17 10.83 14.95 -11.05
CA LEU A 17 12.00 15.80 -11.32
C LEU A 17 13.19 14.97 -11.82
N ALA A 18 13.36 13.77 -11.29
CA ALA A 18 14.41 12.84 -11.69
C ALA A 18 14.00 11.38 -11.46
N LYS A 19 14.51 10.49 -12.30
CA LYS A 19 14.42 9.03 -12.12
C LYS A 19 15.85 8.53 -11.89
N LEU A 20 16.11 8.01 -10.70
CA LEU A 20 17.43 7.59 -10.24
C LEU A 20 17.51 6.06 -10.17
N GLN A 21 18.69 5.51 -10.41
CA GLN A 21 19.01 4.12 -10.11
C GLN A 21 20.01 4.07 -8.96
N LEU A 22 19.64 3.37 -7.89
CA LEU A 22 20.43 3.25 -6.67
C LEU A 22 20.68 1.78 -6.33
N ASN A 23 21.77 1.48 -5.62
CA ASN A 23 21.98 0.16 -5.02
C ASN A 23 21.12 -0.01 -3.76
N CYS A 24 20.84 -1.24 -3.31
CA CYS A 24 20.00 -1.47 -2.13
C CYS A 24 20.60 -0.99 -0.81
N ASP A 25 21.93 -0.92 -0.75
CA ASP A 25 22.70 -0.34 0.33
C ASP A 25 22.92 1.18 0.18
N ALA A 26 22.32 1.82 -0.83
CA ALA A 26 22.45 3.24 -1.07
C ALA A 26 22.04 4.05 0.17
N THR A 27 22.94 4.93 0.58
CA THR A 27 22.81 5.87 1.70
C THR A 27 22.21 7.20 1.23
N TYR A 28 22.08 8.16 2.15
CA TYR A 28 21.76 9.55 1.82
C TYR A 28 22.72 10.12 0.76
N ASN A 29 24.03 9.88 0.91
CA ASN A 29 25.02 10.43 0.02
C ASN A 29 24.84 9.88 -1.40
N ASP A 30 24.58 8.59 -1.55
CA ASP A 30 24.34 7.98 -2.86
C ASP A 30 23.09 8.55 -3.53
N LEU A 31 22.01 8.76 -2.77
CA LEU A 31 20.81 9.43 -3.25
C LEU A 31 21.12 10.83 -3.78
N VAL A 32 21.88 11.63 -3.01
CA VAL A 32 22.24 13.00 -3.38
C VAL A 32 23.17 13.07 -4.59
N HIS A 33 24.17 12.18 -4.64
CA HIS A 33 25.13 12.11 -5.75
C HIS A 33 24.50 11.59 -7.05
N ALA A 34 23.45 10.79 -6.97
CA ALA A 34 22.70 10.35 -8.15
C ALA A 34 21.85 11.48 -8.76
N MET A 35 21.50 12.53 -8.00
CA MET A 35 20.68 13.63 -8.52
C MET A 35 21.42 14.50 -9.54
N PRO A 36 20.73 15.00 -10.59
CA PRO A 36 21.24 16.07 -11.45
C PRO A 36 21.64 17.33 -10.67
N ASN A 37 22.70 18.02 -11.09
CA ASN A 37 23.22 19.21 -10.40
C ASN A 37 22.16 20.31 -10.19
N SER A 38 21.24 20.49 -11.14
CA SER A 38 20.14 21.45 -11.07
C SER A 38 19.16 21.18 -9.91
N ILE A 39 19.03 19.92 -9.51
CA ILE A 39 18.16 19.47 -8.41
C ILE A 39 18.98 19.41 -7.11
N ARG A 40 20.19 18.85 -7.16
CA ARG A 40 21.05 18.63 -6.00
C ARG A 40 21.28 19.89 -5.16
N ASN A 41 21.54 21.02 -5.80
CA ASN A 41 21.82 22.28 -5.11
C ASN A 41 20.56 22.90 -4.46
N LYS A 42 19.38 22.43 -4.87
CA LYS A 42 18.09 23.04 -4.50
C LYS A 42 17.34 22.20 -3.46
N TYR A 43 17.49 20.88 -3.49
CA TYR A 43 16.74 19.97 -2.63
C TYR A 43 17.68 19.13 -1.76
N THR A 44 17.59 19.32 -0.46
CA THR A 44 18.46 18.63 0.53
C THR A 44 17.69 17.74 1.50
N ASN A 45 16.36 17.86 1.53
CA ASN A 45 15.48 17.13 2.43
C ASN A 45 14.53 16.25 1.63
N PHE A 46 14.25 15.05 2.14
CA PHE A 46 13.43 14.05 1.46
C PHE A 46 12.30 13.56 2.35
N SER A 47 11.16 13.21 1.75
CA SER A 47 10.04 12.59 2.45
C SER A 47 9.34 11.56 1.58
N ILE A 48 8.57 10.67 2.21
CA ILE A 48 7.56 9.84 1.54
C ILE A 48 6.19 10.17 2.12
N ALA A 49 5.21 10.49 1.26
CA ALA A 49 3.90 10.96 1.70
C ALA A 49 3.99 12.09 2.76
N ARG A 50 4.94 13.02 2.57
CA ARG A 50 5.28 14.13 3.51
C ARG A 50 5.78 13.72 4.90
N ARG A 51 6.19 12.47 5.07
CA ARG A 51 6.90 12.00 6.26
C ARG A 51 8.41 12.02 6.02
N PRO A 52 9.18 12.77 6.84
CA PRO A 52 10.62 12.91 6.63
C PRO A 52 11.34 11.58 6.57
N LEU A 53 12.28 11.46 5.62
CA LEU A 53 13.24 10.37 5.61
C LEU A 53 14.40 10.77 6.53
N ASN A 54 14.55 10.04 7.63
CA ASN A 54 15.61 10.27 8.61
C ASN A 54 16.80 9.36 8.31
N PHE A 55 17.98 9.97 8.21
CA PHE A 55 19.28 9.31 8.00
C PHE A 55 20.15 9.57 9.22
N ASP A 56 19.67 9.14 10.39
CA ASP A 56 20.25 9.41 11.71
C ASP A 56 21.53 8.63 12.02
N LYS A 57 21.80 7.59 11.22
CA LYS A 57 23.03 6.79 11.29
C LYS A 57 23.67 6.73 9.92
N ASP A 58 25.00 6.72 9.87
CA ASP A 58 25.78 6.68 8.63
C ASP A 58 25.45 5.47 7.73
N ASP A 59 24.98 4.37 8.33
CA ASP A 59 24.59 3.14 7.65
C ASP A 59 23.10 3.06 7.29
N THR A 60 22.31 4.12 7.56
CA THR A 60 20.89 4.12 7.22
C THR A 60 20.71 4.24 5.71
N THR A 61 20.28 3.13 5.10
CA THR A 61 19.96 3.09 3.67
C THR A 61 18.67 3.85 3.35
N VAL A 62 18.50 4.29 2.10
CA VAL A 62 17.29 4.94 1.60
C VAL A 62 16.05 4.07 1.82
N LEU A 63 16.15 2.75 1.57
CA LEU A 63 15.06 1.81 1.81
C LEU A 63 14.68 1.76 3.29
N SER A 64 15.67 1.70 4.17
CA SER A 64 15.45 1.70 5.62
C SER A 64 14.77 2.98 6.10
N ALA A 65 15.22 4.13 5.60
CA ALA A 65 14.59 5.42 5.91
C ALA A 65 13.13 5.47 5.44
N VAL A 66 12.83 4.95 4.25
CA VAL A 66 11.46 4.87 3.71
C VAL A 66 10.58 3.94 4.55
N CYS A 67 11.02 2.72 4.86
CA CYS A 67 10.27 1.79 5.70
C CYS A 67 9.93 2.41 7.06
N ARG A 68 10.92 3.09 7.68
CA ARG A 68 10.74 3.78 8.97
C ARG A 68 9.75 4.96 8.90
N ALA A 69 9.68 5.63 7.76
CA ALA A 69 8.81 6.79 7.58
C ALA A 69 7.35 6.43 7.28
N ARG A 70 7.03 5.20 6.86
CA ARG A 70 5.65 4.80 6.46
C ARG A 70 4.68 4.73 7.65
N HIS A 71 3.41 5.05 7.40
CA HIS A 71 2.35 4.95 8.41
C HIS A 71 2.08 3.49 8.80
N GLY A 72 2.03 2.60 7.80
CA GLY A 72 1.81 1.16 7.95
C GLY A 72 2.82 0.40 8.82
N LYS A 73 3.96 1.02 9.17
CA LYS A 73 5.18 0.35 9.70
C LYS A 73 5.59 -0.90 8.89
N THR A 74 5.12 -0.98 7.64
CA THR A 74 5.41 -2.11 6.75
C THR A 74 6.88 -2.11 6.36
N LYS A 75 7.47 -3.30 6.34
CA LYS A 75 8.85 -3.49 5.83
C LYS A 75 8.86 -3.65 4.32
N PHE A 76 7.69 -3.69 3.70
CA PHE A 76 7.51 -3.80 2.27
C PHE A 76 7.37 -2.40 1.66
N VAL A 77 8.11 -2.15 0.58
CA VAL A 77 8.18 -0.87 -0.14
C VAL A 77 7.80 -1.01 -1.61
N GLN A 78 6.64 -0.49 -1.99
CA GLN A 78 6.31 -0.35 -3.41
C GLN A 78 7.33 0.52 -4.13
N LEU A 79 7.63 0.12 -5.35
CA LEU A 79 8.58 0.81 -6.18
C LEU A 79 8.05 1.05 -7.60
N PRO A 80 8.65 1.99 -8.37
CA PRO A 80 9.77 2.87 -8.01
C PRO A 80 9.46 3.70 -6.75
N LEU A 81 10.46 3.95 -5.89
CA LEU A 81 10.21 4.71 -4.66
C LEU A 81 9.81 6.12 -5.07
N CYS A 82 8.61 6.53 -4.69
CA CYS A 82 8.13 7.88 -4.97
C CYS A 82 8.46 8.76 -3.77
N ILE A 83 9.60 9.46 -3.87
CA ILE A 83 10.14 10.31 -2.80
C ILE A 83 9.91 11.77 -3.20
N THR A 84 9.46 12.59 -2.25
CA THR A 84 9.36 14.04 -2.43
C THR A 84 10.64 14.71 -1.94
N ALA A 85 11.22 15.56 -2.79
CA ALA A 85 12.36 16.39 -2.50
C ALA A 85 11.88 17.80 -2.12
N HIS A 86 12.41 18.34 -1.01
CA HIS A 86 11.98 19.62 -0.45
C HIS A 86 13.12 20.65 -0.50
N GLU A 87 12.77 21.86 -0.95
CA GLU A 87 13.70 23.00 -0.98
C GLU A 87 14.01 23.53 0.41
N LYS A 88 13.07 23.38 1.35
CA LYS A 88 13.13 23.90 2.70
C LYS A 88 12.83 22.79 3.70
N ALA A 89 13.54 22.78 4.83
CA ALA A 89 13.36 21.81 5.91
C ALA A 89 12.02 21.95 6.67
N ARG A 90 11.07 22.78 6.22
CA ARG A 90 9.82 23.09 6.95
C ARG A 90 8.97 21.85 7.29
N TYR A 91 9.16 20.75 6.57
CA TYR A 91 8.42 19.51 6.77
C TYR A 91 9.11 18.51 7.69
N THR A 92 10.32 18.79 8.19
CA THR A 92 11.07 17.90 9.10
C THR A 92 10.42 17.75 10.48
N HIS A 93 9.41 18.56 10.80
CA HIS A 93 8.74 18.62 12.10
C HIS A 93 7.26 18.20 12.05
N SER A 94 6.76 17.64 10.93
CA SER A 94 5.42 17.07 10.92
C SER A 94 5.42 15.90 11.92
N GLY A 95 4.64 16.00 12.99
CA GLY A 95 4.70 15.18 14.21
C GLY A 95 4.36 13.69 14.04
N HIS A 96 4.65 13.11 12.89
CA HIS A 96 4.35 11.73 12.50
C HIS A 96 5.31 10.67 13.02
N ILE A 97 6.38 11.05 13.74
CA ILE A 97 7.29 10.06 14.31
C ILE A 97 6.73 9.59 15.64
N LEU A 98 5.76 8.67 15.59
CA LEU A 98 5.49 7.79 16.72
C LEU A 98 6.77 7.00 16.98
N ARG A 99 7.51 7.39 18.03
CA ARG A 99 8.79 6.78 18.48
C ARG A 99 8.61 5.38 19.07
N ASP A 100 7.63 4.62 18.62
CA ASP A 100 7.61 3.20 18.94
C ASP A 100 8.78 2.55 18.20
N HIS A 101 9.44 1.60 18.86
CA HIS A 101 10.64 0.89 18.40
C HIS A 101 10.74 0.76 16.88
N LEU A 102 11.57 1.62 16.27
CA LEU A 102 11.81 1.60 14.84
C LEU A 102 12.28 0.20 14.44
N PRO A 103 11.66 -0.45 13.44
CA PRO A 103 12.14 -1.74 12.97
C PRO A 103 13.59 -1.57 12.52
N ASN A 104 14.51 -2.30 13.17
CA ASN A 104 15.89 -2.35 12.70
C ASN A 104 15.93 -3.20 11.43
N TYR A 105 16.33 -2.60 10.32
CA TYR A 105 16.40 -3.25 9.02
C TYR A 105 17.84 -3.14 8.51
N SER A 106 18.62 -4.21 8.71
CA SER A 106 19.97 -4.34 8.19
C SER A 106 19.96 -5.44 7.12
N LEU A 107 20.18 -5.04 5.86
CA LEU A 107 20.31 -5.97 4.74
C LEU A 107 21.44 -6.97 4.99
N ARG A 108 22.56 -6.49 5.53
CA ARG A 108 23.74 -7.31 5.83
C ARG A 108 23.40 -8.41 6.84
N ASP A 109 22.67 -8.06 7.90
CA ASP A 109 22.27 -9.02 8.92
C ASP A 109 21.35 -10.09 8.34
N ILE A 110 20.43 -9.70 7.44
CA ILE A 110 19.49 -10.61 6.79
C ILE A 110 20.23 -11.56 5.86
N HIS A 111 21.18 -11.07 5.06
CA HIS A 111 22.03 -11.93 4.23
C HIS A 111 22.85 -12.92 5.06
N HIS A 112 23.46 -12.46 6.15
CA HIS A 112 24.22 -13.33 7.05
C HIS A 112 23.31 -14.41 7.67
N LYS A 113 22.17 -14.02 8.22
CA LYS A 113 21.16 -14.94 8.79
C LYS A 113 20.67 -15.95 7.75
N PHE A 114 20.38 -15.49 6.53
CA PHE A 114 19.93 -16.35 5.44
C PHE A 114 20.98 -17.40 5.09
N SER A 115 22.23 -16.97 4.83
CA SER A 115 23.32 -17.89 4.47
C SER A 115 23.62 -18.91 5.55
N SER A 116 23.42 -18.58 6.83
CA SER A 116 23.62 -19.53 7.94
C SER A 116 22.52 -20.58 8.10
N LYS A 117 21.35 -20.38 7.46
CA LYS A 117 20.15 -21.21 7.67
C LYS A 117 19.56 -21.82 6.40
N CYS A 118 20.01 -21.41 5.22
CA CYS A 118 19.46 -21.89 3.96
C CYS A 118 19.82 -23.35 3.67
N ARG A 119 18.91 -24.03 2.96
CA ARG A 119 19.18 -25.29 2.27
C ARG A 119 19.56 -24.98 0.83
N SER A 120 20.43 -25.79 0.24
CA SER A 120 20.83 -25.62 -1.16
C SER A 120 20.29 -26.77 -2.02
N SER A 121 19.92 -26.47 -3.26
CA SER A 121 19.51 -27.45 -4.26
C SER A 121 20.00 -26.98 -5.63
N SER A 122 20.37 -27.90 -6.51
CA SER A 122 20.90 -27.55 -7.84
C SER A 122 19.98 -28.05 -8.95
N MET A 123 19.80 -27.24 -9.97
CA MET A 123 19.02 -27.53 -11.17
C MET A 123 19.94 -27.54 -12.38
N LYS A 124 19.90 -28.61 -13.17
CA LYS A 124 20.58 -28.69 -14.46
C LYS A 124 19.58 -28.41 -15.57
N ILE A 125 19.68 -27.24 -16.18
CA ILE A 125 18.82 -26.77 -17.26
C ILE A 125 19.53 -27.03 -18.57
N ARG A 126 18.86 -27.72 -19.51
CA ARG A 126 19.42 -27.93 -20.85
C ARG A 126 19.06 -26.75 -21.74
N GLY A 127 20.02 -26.20 -22.47
CA GLY A 127 19.83 -24.95 -23.22
C GLY A 127 18.88 -25.09 -24.42
N GLN A 128 19.01 -26.17 -25.19
CA GLN A 128 18.23 -26.40 -26.41
C GLN A 128 17.22 -27.53 -26.20
N LEU A 129 16.08 -27.19 -25.61
CA LEU A 129 14.95 -28.10 -25.42
C LEU A 129 13.69 -27.48 -26.01
N ALA A 130 12.92 -28.29 -26.72
CA ALA A 130 11.66 -27.88 -27.34
C ALA A 130 10.56 -27.60 -26.31
N ASP A 131 10.64 -28.26 -25.15
CA ASP A 131 9.66 -28.18 -24.06
C ASP A 131 10.16 -27.38 -22.86
N ASN A 132 9.21 -26.90 -22.06
CA ASN A 132 9.50 -26.24 -20.79
C ASN A 132 10.10 -27.23 -19.79
N GLN A 133 11.08 -26.78 -19.01
CA GLN A 133 11.71 -27.59 -17.96
C GLN A 133 11.20 -27.12 -16.59
N THR A 134 10.66 -28.03 -15.79
CA THR A 134 10.17 -27.71 -14.44
C THR A 134 10.98 -28.44 -13.38
N PHE A 135 11.37 -27.72 -12.33
CA PHE A 135 12.12 -28.23 -11.19
C PHE A 135 11.40 -27.83 -9.90
N SER A 136 11.32 -28.73 -8.93
CA SER A 136 10.65 -28.44 -7.66
C SER A 136 11.44 -28.91 -6.45
N PHE A 137 11.50 -28.06 -5.41
CA PHE A 137 12.11 -28.38 -4.12
C PHE A 137 11.58 -27.43 -3.04
N GLY A 138 11.32 -27.97 -1.84
CA GLY A 138 10.88 -27.16 -0.71
C GLY A 138 9.60 -26.33 -0.95
N GLY A 139 8.68 -26.83 -1.78
CA GLY A 139 7.48 -26.09 -2.20
C GLY A 139 7.72 -25.09 -3.33
N LEU A 140 8.97 -24.72 -3.65
CA LEU A 140 9.27 -23.92 -4.83
C LEU A 140 9.12 -24.77 -6.10
N SER A 141 8.55 -24.18 -7.15
CA SER A 141 8.50 -24.75 -8.50
C SER A 141 9.00 -23.72 -9.51
N PHE A 142 10.11 -24.03 -10.17
CA PHE A 142 10.72 -23.23 -11.22
C PHE A 142 10.37 -23.82 -12.58
N THR A 143 9.70 -23.06 -13.43
CA THR A 143 9.42 -23.45 -14.82
C THR A 143 10.22 -22.55 -15.77
N PHE A 144 11.17 -23.16 -16.45
CA PHE A 144 11.99 -22.53 -17.47
C PHE A 144 11.32 -22.71 -18.83
N PRO A 145 11.14 -21.62 -19.61
CA PRO A 145 10.59 -21.73 -20.95
C PRO A 145 11.54 -22.51 -21.87
N ASN A 146 11.01 -23.02 -22.97
CA ASN A 146 11.81 -23.63 -24.02
C ASN A 146 12.88 -22.65 -24.55
N ASN A 147 14.06 -23.17 -24.91
CA ASN A 147 15.20 -22.38 -25.35
C ASN A 147 15.58 -21.20 -24.42
N CYS A 148 15.35 -21.31 -23.10
CA CYS A 148 15.66 -20.25 -22.13
C CYS A 148 17.16 -19.98 -21.95
N ALA A 149 18.05 -20.77 -22.55
CA ALA A 149 19.50 -20.60 -22.45
C ALA A 149 20.23 -21.06 -23.71
N ASN A 150 21.38 -20.45 -23.99
CA ASN A 150 22.20 -20.78 -25.17
C ASN A 150 22.92 -22.13 -25.05
N ASP A 151 23.12 -22.62 -23.83
CA ASP A 151 23.81 -23.88 -23.53
C ASP A 151 23.28 -24.44 -22.20
N ASN A 152 23.70 -25.66 -21.84
CA ASN A 152 23.42 -26.26 -20.56
C ASN A 152 23.97 -25.39 -19.42
N LEU A 153 23.16 -25.20 -18.39
CA LEU A 153 23.56 -24.40 -17.23
C LEU A 153 23.11 -25.07 -15.93
N SER A 154 23.85 -24.79 -14.86
CA SER A 154 23.51 -25.21 -13.51
C SER A 154 23.16 -23.97 -12.69
N ILE A 155 21.98 -24.00 -12.06
CA ILE A 155 21.54 -22.97 -11.11
C ILE A 155 21.42 -23.62 -9.74
N ASP A 156 22.12 -23.06 -8.77
CA ASP A 156 21.90 -23.37 -7.37
C ASP A 156 20.82 -22.47 -6.81
N VAL A 157 19.98 -23.02 -5.94
CA VAL A 157 18.97 -22.29 -5.20
C VAL A 157 19.17 -22.57 -3.73
N ASP A 158 19.59 -21.53 -3.02
CA ASP A 158 19.55 -21.49 -1.58
C ASP A 158 18.14 -21.07 -1.16
N TYR A 159 17.52 -21.75 -0.20
CA TYR A 159 16.18 -21.40 0.26
C TYR A 159 15.94 -21.75 1.72
N ILE A 160 14.99 -21.04 2.33
CA ILE A 160 14.45 -21.27 3.66
C ILE A 160 12.94 -21.33 3.50
N VAL A 161 12.34 -22.47 3.83
CA VAL A 161 10.88 -22.61 3.94
C VAL A 161 10.46 -22.21 5.36
N SER A 162 9.39 -21.45 5.48
CA SER A 162 8.88 -20.93 6.76
C SER A 162 9.98 -20.23 7.59
N PRO A 163 10.62 -19.17 7.07
CA PRO A 163 11.62 -18.42 7.81
C PRO A 163 11.08 -17.92 9.15
N ASP A 164 11.94 -18.01 10.16
CA ASP A 164 11.66 -17.57 11.53
C ASP A 164 11.36 -16.06 11.58
N PHE A 165 10.15 -15.73 12.06
CA PHE A 165 9.69 -14.35 12.14
C PHE A 165 10.57 -13.49 13.04
N ASP A 166 11.04 -14.00 14.17
CA ASP A 166 11.84 -13.21 15.13
C ASP A 166 13.23 -12.90 14.56
N LEU A 167 13.74 -13.78 13.69
CA LEU A 167 15.05 -13.61 13.09
C LEU A 167 15.05 -12.71 11.85
N PHE A 168 14.08 -12.91 10.96
CA PHE A 168 14.01 -12.18 9.69
C PHE A 168 13.10 -10.96 9.77
N GLY A 169 12.18 -10.95 10.73
CA GLY A 169 11.20 -9.88 10.91
C GLY A 169 10.23 -9.76 9.74
N LEU A 170 9.96 -10.85 9.02
CA LEU A 170 9.09 -10.90 7.85
C LEU A 170 7.86 -11.75 8.17
N PRO A 171 6.76 -11.15 8.64
CA PRO A 171 5.59 -11.94 9.01
C PRO A 171 5.01 -12.58 7.75
N THR A 172 4.49 -13.80 7.89
CA THR A 172 3.84 -14.58 6.80
C THR A 172 4.72 -14.85 5.58
N CYS A 173 6.02 -14.60 5.69
CA CYS A 173 6.97 -15.10 4.72
C CYS A 173 6.98 -16.63 4.81
N ILE A 174 6.62 -17.27 3.70
CA ILE A 174 6.55 -18.73 3.62
C ILE A 174 7.81 -19.31 2.97
N CYS A 175 8.54 -18.48 2.22
CA CYS A 175 9.81 -18.88 1.63
C CYS A 175 10.72 -17.67 1.41
N LEU A 176 12.00 -17.80 1.76
CA LEU A 176 13.08 -16.96 1.24
C LEU A 176 13.95 -17.81 0.33
N PHE A 177 14.40 -17.29 -0.80
CA PHE A 177 15.32 -18.00 -1.66
C PHE A 177 16.28 -17.08 -2.42
N LYS A 178 17.41 -17.62 -2.86
CA LYS A 178 18.43 -16.93 -3.64
C LYS A 178 18.97 -17.91 -4.68
N THR A 179 18.98 -17.50 -5.94
CA THR A 179 19.54 -18.28 -7.04
C THR A 179 20.99 -17.89 -7.30
N LYS A 180 21.83 -18.81 -7.75
CA LYS A 180 23.24 -18.57 -8.11
C LYS A 180 23.60 -19.32 -9.39
N TYR A 181 24.37 -18.66 -10.26
CA TYR A 181 24.98 -19.32 -11.41
C TYR A 181 26.25 -20.05 -11.02
N HIS A 182 26.49 -21.20 -11.65
CA HIS A 182 27.78 -21.88 -11.59
C HIS A 182 28.75 -21.48 -12.71
N ASN A 183 28.26 -20.94 -13.83
CA ASN A 183 29.07 -20.62 -15.00
C ASN A 183 28.73 -19.21 -15.50
N GLU A 184 29.70 -18.29 -15.45
CA GLU A 184 29.50 -16.90 -15.86
C GLU A 184 29.34 -16.75 -17.38
N ASN A 185 29.77 -17.74 -18.16
CA ASN A 185 29.76 -17.68 -19.63
C ASN A 185 28.40 -18.07 -20.23
N THR A 186 27.54 -18.77 -19.50
CA THR A 186 26.19 -19.14 -19.95
C THR A 186 25.15 -18.23 -19.31
N LYS A 187 24.32 -17.59 -20.14
CA LYS A 187 23.29 -16.65 -19.71
C LYS A 187 21.90 -17.21 -20.00
N LEU A 188 20.97 -16.96 -19.09
CA LEU A 188 19.55 -17.11 -19.39
C LEU A 188 19.15 -16.03 -20.40
N ILE A 189 18.46 -16.46 -21.45
CA ILE A 189 17.79 -15.61 -22.42
C ILE A 189 16.43 -15.17 -21.85
N ASP A 190 15.74 -16.08 -21.14
CA ASP A 190 14.48 -15.79 -20.46
C ASP A 190 14.48 -16.31 -19.02
N MET A 191 13.86 -15.54 -18.13
CA MET A 191 13.80 -15.84 -16.71
C MET A 191 12.69 -16.87 -16.42
N PRO A 192 12.92 -17.80 -15.46
CA PRO A 192 11.91 -18.79 -15.10
C PRO A 192 10.70 -18.13 -14.46
N THR A 193 9.54 -18.78 -14.59
CA THR A 193 8.45 -18.56 -13.64
C THR A 193 8.70 -19.40 -12.39
N VAL A 194 8.37 -18.83 -11.24
CA VAL A 194 8.55 -19.43 -9.92
C VAL A 194 7.21 -19.34 -9.20
N LEU A 195 6.81 -20.47 -8.62
CA LEU A 195 5.59 -20.62 -7.83
C LEU A 195 5.94 -21.26 -6.50
N PHE A 196 5.15 -20.97 -5.47
CA PHE A 196 5.15 -21.74 -4.24
C PHE A 196 3.91 -22.65 -4.22
N THR A 197 4.12 -23.96 -4.33
CA THR A 197 3.04 -24.94 -4.44
C THR A 197 2.23 -25.01 -3.15
N GLY A 198 0.92 -25.17 -3.29
CA GLY A 198 -0.01 -25.24 -2.16
C GLY A 198 -0.43 -23.90 -1.56
N GLU A 199 0.12 -22.78 -2.01
CA GLU A 199 -0.18 -21.44 -1.48
C GLU A 199 -0.67 -20.50 -2.58
N PRO A 200 -1.96 -20.56 -2.97
CA PRO A 200 -2.48 -19.74 -4.06
C PRO A 200 -2.36 -18.24 -3.76
N ASN A 201 -2.35 -17.84 -2.48
CA ASN A 201 -2.27 -16.43 -2.10
C ASN A 201 -0.83 -15.97 -1.82
N ALA A 202 0.16 -16.81 -2.11
CA ALA A 202 1.55 -16.41 -2.05
C ALA A 202 1.94 -15.58 -3.27
N LEU A 203 2.59 -14.46 -3.03
CA LEU A 203 3.13 -13.60 -4.08
C LEU A 203 4.66 -13.59 -3.99
N LEU A 204 5.30 -13.57 -5.17
CA LEU A 204 6.75 -13.52 -5.30
C LEU A 204 7.24 -12.07 -5.20
N TYR A 205 8.22 -11.86 -4.35
CA TYR A 205 8.93 -10.60 -4.14
C TYR A 205 10.41 -10.79 -4.39
N ASN A 206 11.05 -9.73 -4.86
CA ASN A 206 12.50 -9.61 -4.90
C ASN A 206 12.93 -8.55 -3.89
N TRP A 207 13.99 -8.84 -3.16
CA TRP A 207 14.57 -8.00 -2.11
C TRP A 207 15.41 -6.85 -2.65
N VAL A 208 16.07 -7.05 -3.81
CA VAL A 208 17.10 -6.16 -4.34
C VAL A 208 16.61 -5.38 -5.56
N GLN A 209 15.63 -5.90 -6.28
CA GLN A 209 14.91 -5.14 -7.28
C GLN A 209 13.41 -4.94 -7.02
N PRO A 210 12.94 -3.70 -7.11
CA PRO A 210 11.52 -3.42 -7.22
C PRO A 210 10.85 -4.07 -8.40
N SER A 211 9.84 -4.90 -8.16
CA SER A 211 8.76 -4.97 -9.14
C SER A 211 7.81 -3.78 -8.95
N SER A 212 7.18 -3.31 -10.01
CA SER A 212 6.15 -2.27 -9.96
C SER A 212 4.77 -2.79 -9.47
N TYR A 213 4.72 -3.98 -8.86
CA TYR A 213 3.48 -4.76 -8.74
C TYR A 213 3.12 -5.17 -7.30
N TRP A 214 3.53 -4.39 -6.30
CA TRP A 214 3.42 -4.78 -4.89
C TRP A 214 1.97 -4.97 -4.42
N PHE A 215 0.99 -4.48 -5.20
CA PHE A 215 -0.43 -4.56 -4.89
C PHE A 215 -1.36 -4.79 -6.11
N SER A 216 -0.83 -5.34 -7.20
CA SER A 216 -1.67 -5.70 -8.34
C SER A 216 -2.22 -7.12 -8.16
N TYR A 217 -3.47 -7.22 -7.66
CA TYR A 217 -4.26 -8.48 -7.71
C TYR A 217 -4.24 -9.11 -9.12
N ARG A 218 -4.08 -8.28 -10.18
CA ARG A 218 -4.14 -8.72 -11.57
C ARG A 218 -2.83 -9.28 -12.14
N THR A 219 -1.71 -9.16 -11.43
CA THR A 219 -0.42 -9.69 -11.91
C THR A 219 0.28 -10.39 -10.76
N ARG A 220 -0.15 -11.63 -10.46
CA ARG A 220 0.68 -12.54 -9.67
C ARG A 220 1.99 -12.70 -10.44
N GLN A 221 3.00 -11.96 -10.02
CA GLN A 221 4.28 -12.05 -10.68
C GLN A 221 4.85 -13.42 -10.32
N THR A 222 4.94 -14.28 -11.33
CA THR A 222 5.59 -15.58 -11.18
C THR A 222 6.96 -15.54 -11.84
N ARG A 223 7.17 -14.70 -12.85
CA ARG A 223 8.48 -14.56 -13.50
C ARG A 223 9.51 -13.92 -12.57
N LEU A 224 10.62 -14.61 -12.38
CA LEU A 224 11.78 -14.12 -11.64
C LEU A 224 12.34 -12.88 -12.34
N LEU A 225 12.72 -11.86 -11.58
CA LEU A 225 13.26 -10.62 -12.15
C LEU A 225 14.73 -10.75 -12.51
N SER A 226 15.49 -11.48 -11.67
CA SER A 226 16.95 -11.56 -11.76
C SER A 226 17.46 -12.81 -11.06
N ILE A 227 18.62 -13.30 -11.48
CA ILE A 227 19.38 -14.33 -10.77
C ILE A 227 20.38 -13.66 -9.81
N GLY A 228 20.72 -14.31 -8.71
CA GLY A 228 21.70 -13.79 -7.74
C GLY A 228 21.08 -12.92 -6.64
N GLU A 229 19.82 -12.52 -6.78
CA GLU A 229 19.12 -11.71 -5.80
C GLU A 229 18.32 -12.58 -4.82
N MET A 230 18.08 -12.04 -3.62
CA MET A 230 17.21 -12.69 -2.65
C MET A 230 15.75 -12.40 -2.99
N HIS A 231 14.93 -13.42 -2.93
CA HIS A 231 13.51 -13.40 -3.24
C HIS A 231 12.72 -13.95 -2.06
N ALA A 232 11.45 -13.56 -1.95
CA ALA A 232 10.56 -14.01 -0.90
C ALA A 232 9.20 -14.37 -1.48
N PHE A 233 8.59 -15.45 -1.00
CA PHE A 233 7.15 -15.63 -1.11
C PHE A 233 6.49 -15.16 0.19
N ILE A 234 5.57 -14.21 0.07
CA ILE A 234 4.79 -13.68 1.19
C ILE A 234 3.33 -14.02 0.94
N ARG A 235 2.65 -14.55 1.96
CA ARG A 235 1.21 -14.81 1.88
C ARG A 235 0.46 -13.49 1.98
N HIS A 236 -0.40 -13.16 1.01
CA HIS A 236 -1.28 -12.00 1.11
C HIS A 236 -2.61 -12.36 1.77
N ILE A 237 -3.24 -11.36 2.42
CA ILE A 237 -4.60 -11.46 2.92
C ILE A 237 -5.50 -10.78 1.91
N ASP A 238 -6.38 -11.55 1.28
CA ASP A 238 -7.48 -10.98 0.50
C ASP A 238 -8.53 -10.47 1.48
N VAL A 239 -8.70 -9.14 1.47
CA VAL A 239 -9.66 -8.42 2.28
C VAL A 239 -11.01 -8.53 1.59
N ILE A 240 -11.07 -8.10 0.33
CA ILE A 240 -12.22 -8.39 -0.55
C ILE A 240 -11.69 -9.15 -1.75
N PRO A 241 -12.09 -10.43 -1.96
CA PRO A 241 -11.64 -11.23 -3.08
C PRO A 241 -11.74 -10.46 -4.40
N SER A 242 -10.62 -10.39 -5.12
CA SER A 242 -10.50 -9.70 -6.42
C SER A 242 -10.49 -8.18 -6.42
N LEU A 243 -10.65 -7.53 -5.25
CA LEU A 243 -10.71 -6.07 -5.15
C LEU A 243 -9.62 -5.47 -4.26
N LEU A 244 -9.24 -6.16 -3.18
CA LEU A 244 -8.27 -5.64 -2.21
C LEU A 244 -7.49 -6.78 -1.55
N SER A 245 -6.17 -6.75 -1.72
CA SER A 245 -5.22 -7.67 -1.08
C SER A 245 -4.19 -6.87 -0.30
N LEU A 246 -3.93 -7.22 0.96
CA LEU A 246 -2.98 -6.54 1.81
C LEU A 246 -1.88 -7.49 2.31
N PRO A 247 -0.61 -7.06 2.31
CA PRO A 247 0.47 -7.66 3.08
C PRO A 247 0.08 -7.86 4.55
N PRO A 248 0.40 -8.99 5.16
CA PRO A 248 -0.02 -9.26 6.55
C PRO A 248 0.66 -8.42 7.61
N ASP A 249 1.79 -7.79 7.29
CA ASP A 249 2.47 -6.84 8.18
C ASP A 249 1.76 -5.47 8.22
N ILE A 250 0.86 -5.19 7.27
CA ILE A 250 -0.02 -4.02 7.31
C ILE A 250 -1.15 -4.35 8.28
N PHE A 251 -0.94 -4.04 9.55
CA PHE A 251 -1.94 -3.89 10.62
C PHE A 251 -3.22 -4.74 10.52
N ILE A 252 -3.09 -6.03 10.20
CA ILE A 252 -4.22 -6.96 10.18
C ILE A 252 -3.86 -8.21 10.99
N PRO A 253 -3.59 -8.08 12.31
CA PRO A 253 -3.24 -9.25 13.12
C PRO A 253 -4.40 -10.23 13.29
N THR A 254 -5.64 -9.84 12.93
CA THR A 254 -6.86 -10.64 13.16
C THR A 254 -7.57 -11.16 11.91
N ALA A 255 -7.28 -10.66 10.70
CA ALA A 255 -7.99 -11.09 9.49
C ALA A 255 -7.25 -12.14 8.63
N THR A 256 -6.13 -12.69 9.11
CA THR A 256 -5.54 -13.88 8.48
C THR A 256 -6.49 -15.07 8.68
N GLY A 257 -7.38 -15.30 7.71
CA GLY A 257 -8.26 -16.48 7.67
C GLY A 257 -9.56 -16.36 8.47
N LYS A 258 -9.98 -15.16 8.87
CA LYS A 258 -11.31 -14.93 9.46
C LYS A 258 -12.12 -14.04 8.50
N PRO A 259 -13.41 -14.36 8.26
CA PRO A 259 -14.28 -13.48 7.49
C PRO A 259 -14.38 -12.11 8.17
N PHE A 260 -14.79 -11.09 7.42
CA PHE A 260 -15.11 -9.80 8.04
C PHE A 260 -16.10 -9.97 9.17
N GLU A 261 -15.88 -9.18 10.21
CA GLU A 261 -16.87 -9.06 11.25
C GLU A 261 -18.00 -8.14 10.76
N ILE A 262 -19.23 -8.44 11.19
CA ILE A 262 -20.41 -7.62 10.91
C ILE A 262 -20.64 -6.70 12.10
N ARG A 263 -20.78 -5.40 11.84
CA ARG A 263 -21.29 -4.42 12.81
C ARG A 263 -22.69 -4.01 12.40
N SER A 264 -23.56 -3.80 13.38
CA SER A 264 -24.92 -3.30 13.18
C SER A 264 -25.11 -1.84 13.58
N LYS A 265 -24.12 -1.23 14.24
CA LYS A 265 -24.16 0.15 14.72
C LYS A 265 -22.88 0.90 14.35
N PRO A 266 -22.97 2.20 13.98
CA PRO A 266 -24.22 2.94 13.72
C PRO A 266 -24.95 2.46 12.46
N VAL A 267 -24.25 1.79 11.53
CA VAL A 267 -24.83 1.20 10.32
C VAL A 267 -24.40 -0.26 10.14
N PRO A 268 -25.27 -1.10 9.57
CA PRO A 268 -24.89 -2.43 9.09
C PRO A 268 -23.73 -2.35 8.09
N CYS A 269 -22.61 -2.98 8.41
CA CYS A 269 -21.44 -3.05 7.53
C CYS A 269 -20.54 -4.23 7.85
N TYR A 270 -19.78 -4.68 6.85
CA TYR A 270 -18.57 -5.44 7.08
C TYR A 270 -17.46 -4.50 7.52
N TYR A 271 -16.54 -4.98 8.34
CA TYR A 271 -15.37 -4.18 8.67
C TYR A 271 -14.09 -4.97 8.85
N LEU A 272 -12.99 -4.30 8.52
CA LEU A 272 -11.62 -4.69 8.80
C LEU A 272 -11.09 -3.84 9.95
N LYS A 273 -10.86 -4.46 11.11
CA LYS A 273 -10.20 -3.78 12.24
C LYS A 273 -8.71 -3.64 11.97
N ILE A 274 -8.20 -2.41 12.01
CA ILE A 274 -6.77 -2.10 11.86
C ILE A 274 -6.10 -2.02 13.23
N ARG A 275 -6.73 -1.33 14.20
CA ARG A 275 -6.22 -1.18 15.57
C ARG A 275 -7.33 -0.88 16.58
N GLY A 276 -6.97 -0.78 17.86
CA GLY A 276 -7.87 -0.30 18.90
C GLY A 276 -7.97 1.23 18.92
N HIS A 277 -9.12 1.77 19.36
CA HIS A 277 -9.31 3.20 19.53
C HIS A 277 -8.53 3.72 20.74
N ASN A 278 -7.53 4.57 20.50
CA ASN A 278 -6.83 5.29 21.57
C ASN A 278 -7.65 6.50 22.05
N LYS A 279 -8.61 6.24 22.94
CA LYS A 279 -9.49 7.28 23.51
C LYS A 279 -8.76 8.37 24.30
N LYS A 280 -7.54 8.11 24.76
CA LYS A 280 -6.77 9.06 25.57
C LYS A 280 -6.24 10.20 24.69
N ASP A 281 -5.59 9.85 23.59
CA ASP A 281 -4.93 10.82 22.72
C ASP A 281 -5.83 11.28 21.57
N PHE A 282 -6.75 10.42 21.12
CA PHE A 282 -7.67 10.66 20.02
C PHE A 282 -9.12 10.36 20.46
N PRO A 283 -9.74 11.18 21.33
CA PRO A 283 -11.01 10.83 21.97
C PRO A 283 -12.20 10.75 21.00
N HIS A 284 -12.13 11.41 19.85
CA HIS A 284 -13.25 11.51 18.91
C HIS A 284 -13.20 10.42 17.85
N ILE A 285 -14.36 9.96 17.39
CA ILE A 285 -14.50 9.11 16.21
C ILE A 285 -15.07 9.95 15.06
N ALA A 286 -14.50 9.78 13.88
CA ALA A 286 -14.99 10.36 12.64
C ALA A 286 -14.82 9.37 11.50
N TYR A 287 -15.44 9.67 10.36
CA TYR A 287 -15.49 8.83 9.18
C TYR A 287 -14.97 9.60 7.97
N HIS A 288 -14.30 8.89 7.07
CA HIS A 288 -13.81 9.42 5.80
C HIS A 288 -14.26 8.51 4.65
N GLY A 289 -15.17 9.02 3.84
CA GLY A 289 -15.63 8.36 2.61
C GLY A 289 -14.55 8.39 1.55
N THR A 290 -14.39 7.29 0.82
CA THR A 290 -13.34 7.22 -0.21
C THR A 290 -13.72 6.24 -1.33
N ASN A 291 -12.75 5.88 -2.17
CA ASN A 291 -12.90 4.84 -3.18
C ASN A 291 -12.07 3.60 -2.82
N ILE A 292 -12.50 2.42 -3.29
CA ILE A 292 -11.84 1.15 -2.93
C ILE A 292 -10.38 1.10 -3.38
N LYS A 293 -10.03 1.79 -4.47
CA LYS A 293 -8.67 1.85 -5.02
C LYS A 293 -7.73 2.70 -4.15
N ALA A 294 -8.25 3.61 -3.33
CA ALA A 294 -7.47 4.48 -2.47
C ALA A 294 -7.13 3.83 -1.12
N ILE A 295 -7.95 2.88 -0.65
CA ILE A 295 -7.81 2.23 0.66
C ILE A 295 -6.40 1.72 0.91
N GLU A 296 -5.84 1.01 -0.07
CA GLU A 296 -4.49 0.45 0.01
C GLU A 296 -3.43 1.54 0.27
N SER A 297 -3.42 2.60 -0.54
CA SER A 297 -2.51 3.73 -0.37
C SER A 297 -2.70 4.43 0.97
N ILE A 298 -3.96 4.56 1.44
CA ILE A 298 -4.27 5.20 2.71
C ILE A 298 -3.81 4.35 3.90
N LEU A 299 -3.90 3.03 3.83
CA LEU A 299 -3.38 2.15 4.90
C LEU A 299 -1.85 2.17 4.95
N MET A 300 -1.17 2.33 3.81
CA MET A 300 0.29 2.48 3.75
C MET A 300 0.78 3.85 4.20
N ASP A 301 0.17 4.91 3.66
CA ASP A 301 0.62 6.29 3.74
C ASP A 301 -0.25 7.16 4.65
N GLY A 302 -1.21 6.59 5.38
CA GLY A 302 -2.19 7.34 6.15
C GLY A 302 -3.06 8.26 5.27
N LEU A 303 -3.92 9.04 5.92
CA LEU A 303 -4.51 10.21 5.27
C LEU A 303 -3.40 11.25 5.05
N VAL A 304 -3.42 11.94 3.91
CA VAL A 304 -2.42 12.94 3.54
C VAL A 304 -3.09 14.23 3.08
N MET A 305 -2.39 15.35 3.26
CA MET A 305 -2.84 16.64 2.75
C MET A 305 -2.84 16.64 1.21
N PRO A 306 -3.73 17.39 0.56
CA PRO A 306 -3.68 17.53 -0.89
C PRO A 306 -2.35 18.14 -1.38
N SER A 307 -2.03 17.86 -2.64
CA SER A 307 -0.74 18.04 -3.30
C SER A 307 0.38 17.11 -2.81
N THR A 308 0.12 16.17 -1.91
CA THR A 308 1.09 15.15 -1.47
C THR A 308 1.23 14.05 -2.52
N VAL A 309 2.47 13.66 -2.84
CA VAL A 309 2.75 12.44 -3.60
C VAL A 309 2.79 11.26 -2.63
N VAL A 310 1.90 10.30 -2.84
CA VAL A 310 1.83 9.05 -2.06
C VAL A 310 2.79 7.99 -2.63
N SER A 311 2.99 6.89 -1.91
CA SER A 311 3.93 5.82 -2.23
C SER A 311 3.70 5.20 -3.63
N ILE A 312 2.47 5.24 -4.14
CA ILE A 312 2.10 4.76 -5.48
C ILE A 312 2.48 5.76 -6.60
N GLY A 313 3.10 6.89 -6.27
CA GLY A 313 3.49 7.95 -7.23
C GLY A 313 2.35 8.87 -7.66
N LEU A 314 1.15 8.68 -7.10
CA LEU A 314 0.00 9.53 -7.34
C LEU A 314 0.10 10.80 -6.50
N ARG A 315 -0.14 11.96 -7.10
CA ARG A 315 -0.37 13.20 -6.36
C ARG A 315 -1.84 13.30 -5.98
N ILE A 316 -2.11 13.39 -4.68
CA ILE A 316 -3.47 13.54 -4.16
C ILE A 316 -3.96 14.95 -4.42
N CYS A 317 -5.05 15.10 -5.17
CA CYS A 317 -5.69 16.38 -5.47
C CYS A 317 -7.19 16.28 -5.18
N PRO A 318 -7.87 17.40 -4.85
CA PRO A 318 -9.33 17.43 -4.84
C PRO A 318 -9.87 16.99 -6.21
N PRO A 319 -10.96 16.21 -6.28
CA PRO A 319 -11.59 15.86 -7.55
C PRO A 319 -12.12 17.10 -8.30
N ASP A 320 -12.30 16.99 -9.61
CA ASP A 320 -12.66 18.13 -10.48
C ASP A 320 -14.00 18.80 -10.12
N ASN A 321 -14.93 18.05 -9.51
CA ASN A 321 -16.23 18.55 -9.06
C ASN A 321 -16.20 19.12 -7.63
N HIS A 322 -15.03 19.24 -7.00
CA HIS A 322 -14.86 19.82 -5.66
C HIS A 322 -14.29 21.25 -5.73
N ILE A 323 -14.34 21.96 -4.60
CA ILE A 323 -13.65 23.25 -4.46
C ILE A 323 -12.16 23.02 -4.78
N ALA A 324 -11.61 23.78 -5.73
CA ALA A 324 -10.23 23.62 -6.15
C ALA A 324 -9.22 24.12 -5.11
N ARG A 325 -7.97 23.67 -5.21
CA ARG A 325 -6.85 24.23 -4.44
C ARG A 325 -6.64 25.70 -4.78
N GLY A 326 -6.27 26.49 -3.77
CA GLY A 326 -6.06 27.94 -3.85
C GLY A 326 -7.36 28.75 -3.80
N THR A 327 -8.53 28.10 -3.79
CA THR A 327 -9.82 28.78 -3.72
C THR A 327 -10.21 29.03 -2.25
N SER A 328 -10.56 30.27 -1.92
CA SER A 328 -11.13 30.59 -0.61
C SER A 328 -12.62 30.24 -0.60
N ALA A 329 -13.07 29.55 0.45
CA ALA A 329 -14.49 29.25 0.68
C ALA A 329 -14.77 29.23 2.18
N PHE A 330 -15.98 29.61 2.58
CA PHE A 330 -16.40 29.62 4.00
C PHE A 330 -15.43 30.39 4.93
N ASN A 331 -14.87 31.49 4.44
CA ASN A 331 -13.85 32.30 5.12
C ASN A 331 -12.56 31.54 5.48
N VAL A 332 -12.23 30.51 4.69
CA VAL A 332 -10.98 29.77 4.79
C VAL A 332 -10.23 29.90 3.48
N ASP A 333 -9.01 30.40 3.55
CA ASP A 333 -8.09 30.40 2.42
C ASP A 333 -7.64 28.99 2.06
N ASP A 334 -7.63 28.69 0.76
CA ASP A 334 -7.31 27.36 0.23
C ASP A 334 -8.11 26.28 0.99
N PHE A 335 -9.44 26.40 0.95
CA PHE A 335 -10.37 25.59 1.75
C PHE A 335 -10.04 24.09 1.63
N SER A 336 -9.81 23.64 0.40
CA SER A 336 -9.53 22.25 0.05
C SER A 336 -8.13 21.77 0.43
N ASN A 337 -7.26 22.61 1.00
CA ASN A 337 -5.99 22.16 1.59
C ASN A 337 -6.19 21.59 2.99
N ALA A 338 -6.92 20.49 3.09
CA ALA A 338 -7.22 19.82 4.35
C ALA A 338 -7.57 18.34 4.14
N ILE A 339 -7.57 17.61 5.24
CA ILE A 339 -8.21 16.31 5.36
C ILE A 339 -9.62 16.56 5.91
N PHE A 340 -10.61 16.00 5.23
CA PHE A 340 -12.02 16.11 5.61
C PHE A 340 -12.48 14.79 6.22
N VAL A 341 -13.07 14.86 7.41
CA VAL A 341 -13.73 13.74 8.09
C VAL A 341 -15.07 14.23 8.64
N THR A 342 -15.91 13.34 9.14
CA THR A 342 -17.24 13.71 9.69
C THR A 342 -17.64 12.75 10.81
N PRO A 343 -18.38 13.19 11.84
CA PRO A 343 -18.94 12.26 12.83
C PRO A 343 -20.08 11.39 12.24
N SER A 344 -20.57 11.69 11.03
CA SER A 344 -21.67 10.99 10.38
C SER A 344 -21.18 10.02 9.30
N ILE A 345 -21.39 8.73 9.53
CA ILE A 345 -21.13 7.71 8.50
C ILE A 345 -22.05 7.87 7.28
N HIS A 346 -23.25 8.42 7.49
CA HIS A 346 -24.19 8.65 6.39
C HIS A 346 -23.71 9.79 5.50
N TYR A 347 -23.26 10.90 6.09
CA TYR A 347 -22.71 12.04 5.35
C TYR A 347 -21.48 11.65 4.54
N CYS A 348 -20.52 10.92 5.12
CA CYS A 348 -19.34 10.52 4.35
C CYS A 348 -19.64 9.46 3.29
N SER A 349 -20.77 8.76 3.38
CA SER A 349 -21.20 7.78 2.38
C SER A 349 -21.94 8.42 1.21
N ASP A 350 -22.12 9.75 1.20
CA ASP A 350 -22.68 10.45 0.05
C ASP A 350 -21.82 10.24 -1.21
N PRO A 351 -22.42 10.06 -2.41
CA PRO A 351 -21.69 9.88 -3.66
C PRO A 351 -20.70 10.99 -4.02
N VAL A 352 -20.83 12.18 -3.44
CA VAL A 352 -19.84 13.27 -3.60
C VAL A 352 -18.50 12.89 -2.96
N TYR A 353 -18.50 12.17 -1.84
CA TYR A 353 -17.30 11.82 -1.09
C TYR A 353 -16.81 10.39 -1.30
N ALA A 354 -17.74 9.44 -1.51
CA ALA A 354 -17.42 8.04 -1.57
C ALA A 354 -17.89 7.38 -2.86
N VAL A 355 -17.10 6.42 -3.36
CA VAL A 355 -17.38 5.73 -4.62
C VAL A 355 -17.84 4.32 -4.32
N THR A 356 -19.07 4.02 -4.74
CA THR A 356 -19.65 2.67 -4.66
C THR A 356 -18.85 1.69 -5.51
N PHE A 357 -18.68 0.47 -5.03
CA PHE A 357 -18.16 -0.66 -5.81
C PHE A 357 -19.07 -1.89 -5.64
N THR A 358 -18.99 -2.81 -6.59
CA THR A 358 -19.73 -4.08 -6.53
C THR A 358 -18.81 -5.17 -6.02
N TYR A 359 -19.30 -5.97 -5.09
CA TYR A 359 -18.66 -7.21 -4.66
C TYR A 359 -19.75 -8.28 -4.59
N GLU A 360 -19.57 -9.37 -5.35
CA GLU A 360 -20.62 -10.39 -5.53
C GLU A 360 -21.96 -9.75 -5.94
N ASP A 361 -23.06 -10.04 -5.22
CA ASP A 361 -24.39 -9.48 -5.46
C ASP A 361 -24.64 -8.17 -4.67
N GLU A 362 -23.63 -7.62 -4.02
CA GLU A 362 -23.76 -6.46 -3.14
C GLU A 362 -23.22 -5.17 -3.78
N CYS A 363 -23.71 -4.02 -3.31
CA CYS A 363 -23.16 -2.71 -3.62
C CYS A 363 -22.67 -2.04 -2.32
N LEU A 364 -21.37 -1.80 -2.25
CA LEU A 364 -20.67 -1.39 -1.04
C LEU A 364 -20.00 -0.03 -1.22
N ILE A 365 -19.86 0.71 -0.12
CA ILE A 365 -19.08 1.94 -0.03
C ILE A 365 -17.93 1.75 0.96
N PRO A 366 -16.67 2.04 0.58
CA PRO A 366 -15.55 1.97 1.49
C PRO A 366 -15.46 3.28 2.29
N VAL A 367 -15.50 3.14 3.62
CA VAL A 367 -15.40 4.23 4.59
C VAL A 367 -14.26 3.92 5.56
N LEU A 368 -13.42 4.90 5.87
CA LEU A 368 -12.43 4.77 6.94
C LEU A 368 -13.06 5.25 8.24
N GLU A 369 -12.99 4.42 9.28
CA GLU A 369 -13.25 4.82 10.65
C GLU A 369 -11.95 5.34 11.25
N CYS A 370 -11.97 6.59 11.70
CA CYS A 370 -10.82 7.32 12.17
C CYS A 370 -11.01 7.80 13.61
N SER A 371 -9.94 7.82 14.39
CA SER A 371 -9.89 8.58 15.63
C SER A 371 -9.20 9.91 15.45
N VAL A 372 -9.78 10.96 16.04
CA VAL A 372 -9.36 12.34 15.85
C VAL A 372 -8.95 12.95 17.19
N LYS A 373 -7.80 13.65 17.17
CA LYS A 373 -7.26 14.34 18.33
C LYS A 373 -8.16 15.49 18.77
N ASN A 374 -8.25 15.74 20.07
CA ASN A 374 -9.04 16.85 20.57
C ASN A 374 -8.42 18.20 20.14
N GLY A 375 -9.26 19.14 19.70
CA GLY A 375 -8.84 20.49 19.32
C GLY A 375 -8.02 20.62 18.03
N SER A 376 -7.87 19.53 17.24
CA SER A 376 -7.09 19.54 15.99
C SER A 376 -7.90 19.84 14.73
N PHE A 377 -9.22 19.94 14.86
CA PHE A 377 -10.15 20.13 13.74
C PHE A 377 -11.01 21.39 13.95
N LYS A 378 -11.49 21.92 12.83
CA LYS A 378 -12.57 22.92 12.80
C LYS A 378 -13.80 22.31 12.17
N THR A 379 -14.98 22.66 12.66
CA THR A 379 -16.26 22.17 12.15
C THR A 379 -16.88 23.19 11.19
N TYR A 380 -17.55 22.68 10.16
CA TYR A 380 -18.26 23.47 9.16
C TYR A 380 -19.63 22.86 8.91
N ARG A 381 -20.52 23.70 8.36
CA ARG A 381 -21.79 23.25 7.82
C ARG A 381 -21.56 22.31 6.64
N SER A 382 -22.53 21.42 6.41
CA SER A 382 -22.61 20.60 5.19
C SER A 382 -22.32 21.42 3.93
N THR A 383 -21.41 20.90 3.11
CA THR A 383 -21.08 21.44 1.79
C THR A 383 -21.77 20.66 0.66
N VAL A 384 -22.41 19.53 0.98
CA VAL A 384 -23.23 18.76 0.04
C VAL A 384 -24.57 19.47 -0.18
N LYS A 385 -24.83 19.82 -1.44
CA LYS A 385 -26.09 20.45 -1.84
C LYS A 385 -27.25 19.47 -1.63
N ASP A 386 -28.33 19.95 -1.03
CA ASP A 386 -29.57 19.20 -0.79
C ASP A 386 -29.40 17.96 0.12
N TYR A 387 -28.34 17.93 0.94
CA TYR A 387 -28.14 16.86 1.92
C TYR A 387 -29.29 16.82 2.94
N VAL A 388 -29.92 15.65 3.05
CA VAL A 388 -30.95 15.37 4.05
C VAL A 388 -30.27 14.73 5.27
N ALA A 389 -30.19 15.50 6.34
CA ALA A 389 -29.57 15.07 7.60
C ALA A 389 -30.29 13.85 8.20
N HIS A 390 -29.52 12.87 8.66
CA HIS A 390 -30.02 11.81 9.51
C HIS A 390 -30.30 12.35 10.93
N GLN A 391 -31.04 11.57 11.74
CA GLN A 391 -31.51 11.99 13.06
C GLN A 391 -30.38 12.51 13.99
N ASP A 392 -29.19 11.94 13.89
CA ASP A 392 -28.05 12.26 14.75
C ASP A 392 -27.06 13.26 14.12
N ASP A 393 -27.38 13.77 12.92
CA ASP A 393 -26.50 14.67 12.18
C ASP A 393 -26.72 16.14 12.59
N ASP A 394 -25.65 16.79 13.07
CA ASP A 394 -25.63 18.25 13.19
C ASP A 394 -25.14 18.87 11.88
N ILE A 395 -26.07 19.26 11.00
CA ILE A 395 -25.76 19.82 9.68
C ILE A 395 -24.85 21.07 9.75
N ASN A 396 -24.81 21.81 10.87
CA ASN A 396 -24.00 23.01 11.02
C ASN A 396 -22.55 22.71 11.49
N ALA A 397 -22.28 21.47 11.91
CA ALA A 397 -20.98 21.04 12.41
C ALA A 397 -20.55 19.66 11.86
N ILE A 398 -21.18 19.19 10.78
CA ILE A 398 -21.00 17.84 10.24
C ILE A 398 -19.67 17.63 9.52
N GLU A 399 -19.05 18.70 9.00
CA GLU A 399 -17.81 18.59 8.23
C GLU A 399 -16.60 19.03 9.07
N TRP A 400 -15.69 18.11 9.36
CA TRP A 400 -14.51 18.36 10.17
C TRP A 400 -13.28 18.50 9.28
N ARG A 401 -12.62 19.65 9.38
CA ARG A 401 -11.43 19.99 8.60
C ARG A 401 -10.18 19.90 9.46
N LEU A 402 -9.26 19.01 9.10
CA LEU A 402 -7.94 18.86 9.71
C LEU A 402 -6.84 19.37 8.79
N THR A 403 -5.82 20.01 9.35
CA THR A 403 -4.67 20.54 8.59
C THR A 403 -3.36 19.81 8.87
N ASN A 404 -3.38 18.89 9.84
CA ASN A 404 -2.24 18.09 10.23
C ASN A 404 -2.65 16.61 10.20
N PRO A 405 -2.09 15.81 9.28
CA PRO A 405 -2.44 14.40 9.20
C PRO A 405 -2.05 13.59 10.44
N ALA A 406 -1.17 14.10 11.32
CA ALA A 406 -0.78 13.40 12.54
C ALA A 406 -1.89 13.42 13.62
N ASP A 407 -2.91 14.24 13.41
CA ASP A 407 -4.03 14.39 14.34
C ASP A 407 -5.23 13.47 14.02
N VAL A 408 -5.04 12.52 13.09
CA VAL A 408 -6.01 11.50 12.72
C VAL A 408 -5.32 10.13 12.60
N GLU A 409 -5.94 9.10 13.19
CA GLU A 409 -5.51 7.70 13.07
C GLU A 409 -6.61 6.85 12.45
N ILE A 410 -6.23 5.90 11.61
CA ILE A 410 -7.17 4.94 11.00
C ILE A 410 -7.34 3.75 11.96
N ILE A 411 -8.58 3.49 12.36
CA ILE A 411 -8.96 2.41 13.29
C ILE A 411 -9.51 1.21 12.54
N SER A 412 -10.37 1.45 11.55
CA SER A 412 -11.02 0.39 10.78
C SER A 412 -11.27 0.84 9.33
N VAL A 413 -11.37 -0.13 8.42
CA VAL A 413 -12.03 0.07 7.11
C VAL A 413 -13.42 -0.55 7.20
N LEU A 414 -14.45 0.21 6.88
CA LEU A 414 -15.84 -0.20 6.86
C LEU A 414 -16.30 -0.34 5.41
N PHE A 415 -17.11 -1.35 5.14
CA PHE A 415 -17.77 -1.56 3.86
C PHE A 415 -19.28 -1.47 4.07
N VAL A 416 -19.81 -0.26 3.86
CA VAL A 416 -21.21 0.10 4.12
C VAL A 416 -22.08 -0.36 2.97
N HIS A 417 -23.18 -1.05 3.26
CA HIS A 417 -24.12 -1.50 2.24
C HIS A 417 -24.96 -0.33 1.71
N VAL A 418 -24.98 -0.16 0.39
CA VAL A 418 -25.96 0.66 -0.33
C VAL A 418 -27.13 -0.22 -0.76
N ILE A 419 -26.81 -1.42 -1.25
CA ILE A 419 -27.76 -2.46 -1.63
C ILE A 419 -27.23 -3.77 -1.05
N THR A 420 -28.02 -4.40 -0.17
CA THR A 420 -27.68 -5.68 0.46
C THR A 420 -27.70 -6.84 -0.52
N SER A 421 -28.55 -6.79 -1.54
CA SER A 421 -28.54 -7.73 -2.67
C SER A 421 -29.19 -7.08 -3.90
N LYS A 422 -28.49 -7.07 -5.03
CA LYS A 422 -29.04 -6.54 -6.29
C LYS A 422 -30.18 -7.42 -6.79
N SER A 423 -30.07 -8.74 -6.65
CA SER A 423 -31.14 -9.66 -7.02
C SER A 423 -32.38 -9.45 -6.15
N GLU A 424 -32.24 -9.28 -4.83
CA GLU A 424 -33.35 -8.95 -3.93
C GLU A 424 -33.95 -7.58 -4.21
N ALA A 425 -33.12 -6.55 -4.42
CA ALA A 425 -33.59 -5.22 -4.77
C ALA A 425 -34.33 -5.20 -6.11
N ALA A 426 -33.87 -6.00 -7.09
CA ALA A 426 -34.53 -6.16 -8.37
C ALA A 426 -35.86 -6.93 -8.23
N ARG A 427 -35.92 -7.96 -7.37
CA ARG A 427 -37.16 -8.67 -7.02
C ARG A 427 -38.18 -7.75 -6.35
N LEU A 428 -37.77 -6.97 -5.35
CA LEU A 428 -38.63 -5.98 -4.68
C LEU A 428 -39.11 -4.90 -5.64
N ARG A 429 -38.28 -4.50 -6.62
CA ARG A 429 -38.68 -3.56 -7.67
C ARG A 429 -39.67 -4.20 -8.65
N ALA A 430 -39.44 -5.45 -9.06
CA ALA A 430 -40.37 -6.20 -9.91
C ALA A 430 -41.73 -6.35 -9.23
N GLU A 431 -41.74 -6.71 -7.94
CA GLU A 431 -42.96 -6.78 -7.12
C GLU A 431 -43.72 -5.45 -7.10
N LYS A 432 -43.02 -4.32 -6.84
CA LYS A 432 -43.61 -2.97 -6.88
C LYS A 432 -44.15 -2.57 -8.25
N LEU A 433 -43.61 -3.14 -9.32
CA LEU A 433 -44.03 -2.89 -10.71
C LEU A 433 -45.06 -3.90 -11.22
N GLY A 434 -45.48 -4.88 -10.40
CA GLY A 434 -46.41 -5.93 -10.82
C GLY A 434 -45.81 -6.96 -11.78
N VAL A 435 -44.48 -7.05 -11.85
CA VAL A 435 -43.74 -8.06 -12.62
C VAL A 435 -43.41 -9.23 -11.68
N ASP A 436 -43.54 -10.47 -12.15
CA ASP A 436 -43.23 -11.68 -11.37
C ASP A 436 -41.77 -11.63 -10.86
N PRO A 437 -41.53 -11.51 -9.54
CA PRO A 437 -40.18 -11.43 -8.98
C PRO A 437 -39.34 -12.68 -9.27
N THR A 438 -39.96 -13.84 -9.48
CA THR A 438 -39.25 -15.10 -9.78
C THR A 438 -38.69 -15.13 -11.20
N SER A 439 -39.16 -14.24 -12.08
CA SER A 439 -38.66 -14.09 -13.45
C SER A 439 -37.38 -13.25 -13.57
N VAL A 440 -36.99 -12.53 -12.50
CA VAL A 440 -35.75 -11.75 -12.43
C VAL A 440 -34.57 -12.71 -12.22
N LYS A 441 -33.75 -12.88 -13.25
CA LYS A 441 -32.53 -13.71 -13.24
C LYS A 441 -31.29 -12.92 -12.83
#